data_AF-A0A920G4Q7-F1
#
_entry.id   AF-A0A920G4Q7-F1
#
_cell.length_a   1.000
_cell.length_b   1.000
_cell.length_c   1.000
_cell.angle_alpha   90.00
_cell.angle_beta   90.00
_cell.angle_gamma   90.00
#
_symmetry.space_group_name_H-M   'P 1'
#
loop_
_entity.id
_entity.type
_entity.pdbx_description
1 polymer ?
#
loop_
_entity_poly.entity_id
_entity_poly.type
_entity_poly.pdbx_seq_one_letter_code
_entity_poly.pdbx_strand_id
1 'polypeptide(L)'
;MAFFSKDFAQSRLGVQGDIQYRTWDGGGDLEQLLIRGGLTYRPDALPGKYTLGVANITSGQFGQSKRTKTENRTYQEALIPQRVGEKWFLKHRLRFEQRWVNGQDFEPDSATR
;
A
#
# COMPACT_ATOMS: atom_id res chain seq x y z
N MET A 1 8.08 4.86 11.22
CA MET A 1 7.27 5.00 9.99
C MET A 1 7.37 6.45 9.56
N ALA A 2 7.82 6.71 8.34
CA ALA A 2 7.81 8.04 7.74
C ALA A 2 6.72 8.12 6.68
N PHE A 3 5.97 9.21 6.64
CA PHE A 3 4.90 9.44 5.68
C PHE A 3 5.10 10.83 5.05
N PHE A 4 4.86 10.94 3.75
CA PHE A 4 4.84 12.21 3.04
C PHE A 4 3.62 12.28 2.13
N SER A 5 3.10 13.49 1.98
CA SER A 5 2.03 13.81 1.04
C SER A 5 2.22 15.25 0.58
N LYS A 6 2.16 15.48 -0.72
CA LYS A 6 2.25 16.82 -1.32
C LYS A 6 1.21 16.95 -2.41
N ASP A 7 0.31 17.90 -2.24
CA ASP A 7 -0.60 18.33 -3.29
C ASP A 7 0.06 19.48 -4.08
N PHE A 8 -0.05 19.45 -5.40
CA PHE A 8 0.54 20.49 -6.25
C PHE A 8 -0.45 21.65 -6.39
N ALA A 9 -0.16 22.80 -5.80
CA ALA A 9 -1.11 23.93 -5.67
C ALA A 9 -1.76 24.41 -6.99
N GLN A 10 -1.09 24.24 -8.13
CA GLN A 10 -1.58 24.65 -9.45
C GLN A 10 -2.26 23.52 -10.23
N SER A 11 -2.40 22.33 -9.66
CA SER A 11 -3.01 21.18 -10.32
C SER A 11 -3.86 20.34 -9.37
N ARG A 12 -4.70 19.49 -9.93
CA ARG A 12 -5.48 18.50 -9.17
C ARG A 12 -4.67 17.26 -8.79
N LEU A 13 -3.37 17.26 -9.09
CA LEU A 13 -2.46 16.14 -8.85
C LEU A 13 -1.71 16.33 -7.53
N GLY A 14 -1.21 15.22 -7.01
CA GLY A 14 -0.34 15.19 -5.86
C GLY A 14 0.44 13.89 -5.82
N VAL A 15 1.28 13.76 -4.82
CA VAL A 15 2.05 12.55 -4.54
C VAL A 15 1.93 12.21 -3.06
N GLN A 16 1.90 10.92 -2.76
CA GLN A 16 1.96 10.44 -1.39
C GLN A 16 2.84 9.20 -1.29
N GLY A 17 3.38 8.94 -0.12
CA GLY A 17 4.13 7.73 0.13
C GLY A 17 4.46 7.53 1.60
N ASP A 18 4.89 6.32 1.92
CA ASP A 18 5.33 5.94 3.24
C ASP A 18 6.47 4.92 3.20
N ILE A 19 7.35 5.04 4.18
CA ILE A 19 8.44 4.12 4.44
C ILE A 19 8.25 3.59 5.86
N GLN A 20 8.16 2.27 5.98
CA GLN A 20 8.04 1.56 7.23
C GLN A 20 9.14 0.52 7.35
N TYR A 21 9.90 0.61 8.42
CA TYR A 21 10.92 -0.35 8.79
C TYR A 21 10.56 -0.93 10.16
N ARG A 22 10.49 -2.26 10.24
CA ARG A 22 10.19 -3.01 11.47
C ARG A 22 11.23 -4.10 11.68
N THR A 23 11.61 -4.29 12.94
CA THR A 23 12.55 -5.31 13.39
C THR A 23 11.93 -6.14 14.49
N TRP A 24 12.28 -7.43 14.56
CA TRP A 24 11.79 -8.34 15.59
C TRP A 24 12.38 -8.04 16.97
N ASP A 25 13.64 -7.62 17.02
CA ASP A 25 14.45 -7.47 18.23
C ASP A 25 14.97 -6.04 18.46
N GLY A 26 14.38 -5.06 17.78
CA GLY A 26 14.73 -3.64 17.95
C GLY A 26 15.98 -3.18 17.21
N GLY A 27 16.70 -4.03 16.46
CA GLY A 27 17.82 -3.54 15.65
C GLY A 27 18.54 -4.51 14.72
N GLY A 28 18.44 -5.84 14.91
CA GLY A 28 19.25 -6.81 14.20
C GLY A 28 18.51 -7.62 13.14
N ASP A 29 17.26 -8.00 13.42
CA ASP A 29 16.49 -8.91 12.56
C ASP A 29 15.33 -8.19 11.86
N LEU A 30 15.33 -8.20 10.52
CA LEU A 30 14.34 -7.52 9.69
C LEU A 30 13.02 -8.28 9.75
N GLU A 31 11.98 -7.65 10.31
CA GLU A 31 10.60 -8.16 10.19
C GLU A 31 10.02 -7.74 8.85
N GLN A 32 10.04 -6.43 8.57
CA GLN A 32 9.43 -5.88 7.37
C GLN A 32 10.03 -4.53 7.00
N LEU A 33 10.43 -4.40 5.75
CA LEU A 33 10.66 -3.14 5.06
C LEU A 33 9.53 -2.93 4.05
N LEU A 34 8.75 -1.87 4.22
CA LEU A 34 7.71 -1.44 3.29
C LEU A 34 8.06 -0.05 2.76
N ILE A 35 8.09 0.07 1.45
CA ILE A 35 8.25 1.34 0.74
C ILE A 35 7.06 1.45 -0.20
N ARG A 36 6.24 2.49 -0.03
CA ARG A 36 5.05 2.73 -0.83
C ARG A 36 5.04 4.15 -1.34
N GLY A 37 4.64 4.30 -2.59
CA GLY A 37 4.42 5.59 -3.25
C GLY A 37 3.17 5.56 -4.11
N GLY A 38 2.64 6.72 -4.42
CA GLY A 38 1.52 6.85 -5.34
C GLY A 38 1.28 8.27 -5.81
N LEU A 39 0.74 8.36 -7.02
CA LEU A 39 0.20 9.60 -7.58
C LEU A 39 -1.25 9.73 -7.13
N THR A 40 -1.61 10.92 -6.68
CA THR A 40 -2.97 11.23 -6.25
C THR A 40 -3.64 12.20 -7.21
N TYR A 41 -4.95 12.07 -7.39
CA TYR A 41 -5.75 12.95 -8.22
C TYR A 41 -7.07 13.29 -7.52
N ARG A 42 -7.48 14.56 -7.57
CA ARG A 42 -8.76 15.05 -7.02
C ARG A 42 -9.56 15.73 -8.13
N PRO A 43 -10.45 15.01 -8.84
CA PRO A 43 -11.29 15.62 -9.87
C PRO A 43 -12.32 16.57 -9.25
N ASP A 44 -12.71 17.61 -9.97
CA ASP A 44 -13.81 18.51 -9.53
C ASP A 44 -15.18 17.86 -9.71
N ALA A 45 -15.32 16.98 -10.72
CA ALA A 45 -16.59 16.35 -11.06
C ALA A 45 -17.06 15.28 -10.04
N LEU A 46 -16.15 14.79 -9.20
CA LEU A 46 -16.43 13.68 -8.28
C LEU A 46 -15.74 13.93 -6.93
N PRO A 47 -16.43 13.74 -5.79
CA PRO A 47 -15.81 13.92 -4.49
C PRO A 47 -14.73 12.88 -4.24
N GLY A 48 -13.69 13.28 -3.52
CA GLY A 48 -12.68 12.38 -2.99
C GLY A 48 -11.30 12.51 -3.62
N LYS A 49 -10.39 11.66 -3.16
CA LYS A 49 -9.01 11.55 -3.62
C LYS A 49 -8.79 10.15 -4.16
N TYR A 50 -8.34 10.08 -5.41
CA TYR A 50 -8.02 8.85 -6.10
C TYR A 50 -6.51 8.69 -6.13
N THR A 51 -6.00 7.47 -5.92
CA THR A 51 -4.56 7.20 -5.89
C THR A 51 -4.23 5.98 -6.74
N LEU A 52 -3.23 6.12 -7.58
CA LEU A 52 -2.56 5.00 -8.24
C LEU A 52 -1.18 4.87 -7.61
N GLY A 53 -0.88 3.69 -7.06
CA GLY A 53 0.35 3.50 -6.32
C GLY A 53 1.00 2.16 -6.49
N VAL A 54 2.27 2.13 -6.09
CA VAL A 54 3.12 0.97 -6.06
C VAL A 54 3.72 0.82 -4.67
N ALA A 55 3.92 -0.41 -4.24
CA ALA A 55 4.63 -0.71 -3.01
C ALA A 55 5.60 -1.87 -3.23
N ASN A 56 6.76 -1.77 -2.60
CA ASN A 56 7.68 -2.88 -2.42
C ASN A 56 7.68 -3.25 -0.93
N ILE A 57 7.51 -4.53 -0.65
CA ILE A 57 7.50 -5.08 0.70
C ILE A 57 8.53 -6.20 0.74
N THR A 58 9.50 -6.06 1.62
CA THR A 58 10.48 -7.11 1.92
C THR A 58 10.23 -7.57 3.35
N SER A 59 9.85 -8.83 3.52
CA SER A 59 9.60 -9.44 4.81
C SER A 59 10.69 -10.46 5.12
N GLY A 60 11.23 -10.42 6.33
CA GLY A 60 12.12 -11.46 6.83
C GLY A 60 11.33 -12.61 7.46
N GLN A 61 11.97 -13.76 7.58
CA GLN A 61 11.42 -14.90 8.30
C GLN A 61 11.91 -14.90 9.75
N PHE A 62 11.02 -15.10 10.71
CA PHE A 62 11.40 -15.24 12.11
C PHE A 62 12.32 -16.45 12.33
N GLY A 63 13.51 -16.26 12.90
CA GLY A 63 14.46 -17.31 13.28
C GLY A 63 15.85 -17.20 12.63
N GLN A 64 16.66 -18.26 12.72
CA GLN A 64 18.06 -18.29 12.22
C GLN A 64 18.20 -18.14 10.68
N SER A 65 17.07 -18.16 9.95
CA SER A 65 17.03 -18.10 8.50
C SER A 65 17.08 -16.65 8.03
N LYS A 66 18.12 -16.28 7.26
CA LYS A 66 18.21 -14.96 6.60
C LYS A 66 17.39 -14.85 5.30
N ARG A 67 16.46 -15.79 5.05
CA ARG A 67 15.64 -15.75 3.83
C ARG A 67 14.62 -14.62 3.91
N THR A 68 14.70 -13.69 2.97
CA THR A 68 13.72 -12.63 2.80
C THR A 68 12.77 -12.97 1.65
N LYS A 69 11.50 -12.59 1.79
CA LYS A 69 10.51 -12.63 0.71
C LYS A 69 10.22 -11.21 0.27
N THR A 70 10.32 -10.97 -1.03
CA THR A 70 10.01 -9.67 -1.63
C THR A 70 8.69 -9.77 -2.39
N GLU A 71 7.84 -8.79 -2.17
CA GLU A 71 6.54 -8.65 -2.81
C GLU A 71 6.42 -7.25 -3.41
N ASN A 72 5.98 -7.17 -4.65
CA ASN A 72 5.58 -5.92 -5.27
C ASN A 72 4.06 -5.84 -5.31
N ARG A 73 3.51 -4.67 -5.03
CA ARG A 73 2.07 -4.43 -5.07
C ARG A 73 1.78 -3.22 -5.94
N THR A 74 0.73 -3.33 -6.72
CA THR A 74 0.16 -2.20 -7.44
C THR A 74 -1.26 -2.02 -6.95
N TYR A 75 -1.64 -0.80 -6.60
CA TYR A 75 -2.96 -0.55 -6.03
C TYR A 75 -3.62 0.69 -6.63
N GLN A 76 -4.95 0.63 -6.68
CA GLN A 76 -5.82 1.74 -6.98
C GLN A 76 -6.66 2.00 -5.74
N GLU A 77 -6.74 3.25 -5.30
CA GLU A 77 -7.48 3.63 -4.10
C GLU A 77 -8.41 4.81 -4.38
N ALA A 78 -9.62 4.75 -3.85
CA ALA A 78 -10.58 5.86 -3.81
C ALA A 78 -10.89 6.18 -2.35
N LEU A 79 -10.60 7.42 -1.94
CA LEU A 79 -10.89 7.95 -0.61
C LEU A 79 -11.98 9.01 -0.70
N ILE A 80 -13.21 8.64 -0.34
CA ILE A 80 -14.41 9.44 -0.59
C ILE A 80 -15.01 9.89 0.75
N PRO A 81 -14.93 11.20 1.08
CA PRO A 81 -15.65 11.75 2.23
C PRO A 81 -17.14 11.91 1.86
N GLN A 82 -18.02 11.49 2.75
CA GLN A 82 -19.46 11.65 2.63
C GLN A 82 -20.02 12.24 3.92
N ARG A 83 -20.75 13.36 3.80
CA ARG A 83 -21.51 13.92 4.92
C ARG A 83 -22.92 13.32 4.92
N VAL A 84 -23.36 12.77 6.05
CA VAL A 84 -24.71 12.20 6.23
C VAL A 84 -25.44 13.02 7.30
N GLY A 85 -26.34 13.89 6.85
CA GLY A 85 -26.98 14.88 7.72
C GLY A 85 -25.99 15.91 8.27
N GLU A 86 -26.35 16.59 9.36
CA GLU A 86 -25.52 17.67 9.89
C GLU A 86 -24.31 17.19 10.69
N LYS A 87 -24.45 16.05 11.36
CA LYS A 87 -23.52 15.58 12.41
C LYS A 87 -22.61 14.44 12.00
N TRP A 88 -22.97 13.66 10.99
CA TRP A 88 -22.23 12.45 10.65
C TRP A 88 -21.34 12.65 9.43
N PHE A 89 -20.08 12.26 9.57
CA PHE A 89 -19.08 12.28 8.51
C PHE A 89 -18.54 10.88 8.32
N LEU A 90 -18.83 10.29 7.17
CA LEU A 90 -18.30 9.00 6.75
C LEU A 90 -17.10 9.23 5.82
N LYS A 91 -16.12 8.35 5.90
CA LYS A 91 -14.98 8.32 5.00
C LYS A 91 -14.87 6.92 4.43
N HIS A 92 -15.24 6.77 3.17
CA HIS A 92 -15.13 5.52 2.45
C HIS A 92 -13.72 5.41 1.88
N ARG A 93 -13.12 4.23 2.04
CA ARG A 93 -11.82 3.90 1.45
C ARG A 93 -11.94 2.59 0.71
N LEU A 94 -11.97 2.66 -0.60
CA LEU A 94 -11.99 1.50 -1.48
C LEU A 94 -10.57 1.33 -2.03
N ARG A 95 -10.03 0.12 -1.96
CA ARG A 95 -8.70 -0.18 -2.49
C ARG A 95 -8.74 -1.51 -3.23
N PHE A 96 -8.35 -1.48 -4.49
CA PHE A 96 -8.05 -2.66 -5.28
C PHE A 96 -6.53 -2.83 -5.33
N GLU A 97 -6.02 -4.03 -5.01
CA GLU A 97 -4.59 -4.30 -4.88
C GLU A 97 -4.23 -5.59 -5.61
N GLN A 98 -3.34 -5.48 -6.59
CA GLN A 98 -2.70 -6.62 -7.25
C GLN A 98 -1.36 -6.89 -6.56
N ARG A 99 -1.10 -8.17 -6.26
CA ARG A 99 0.08 -8.62 -5.52
C ARG A 99 0.95 -9.50 -6.41
N TRP A 100 2.25 -9.24 -6.43
CA TRP A 100 3.27 -9.99 -7.14
C TRP A 100 4.26 -10.54 -6.11
N VAL A 101 4.09 -11.81 -5.74
CA VAL A 101 4.91 -12.46 -4.72
C VAL A 101 6.06 -13.19 -5.41
N ASN A 102 7.31 -12.78 -5.13
CA ASN A 102 8.46 -13.47 -5.70
C ASN A 102 8.66 -14.83 -5.01
N GLY A 103 8.87 -15.89 -5.81
CA GLY A 103 9.12 -17.24 -5.31
C GLY A 103 7.88 -18.03 -4.91
N GLN A 104 6.69 -17.64 -5.37
CA GLN A 104 5.61 -18.60 -5.56
C GLN A 104 5.77 -19.20 -6.96
N ASP A 105 6.33 -20.41 -7.02
CA ASP A 105 6.05 -21.28 -8.14
C ASP A 105 4.54 -21.51 -8.14
N PHE A 106 3.88 -21.26 -9.26
CA PHE A 106 2.54 -21.77 -9.48
C PHE A 106 2.70 -23.30 -9.48
N GLU A 107 2.53 -23.95 -8.32
CA GLU A 107 2.16 -25.35 -8.30
C GLU A 107 0.70 -25.38 -8.77
N PRO A 108 0.42 -25.85 -10.00
CA PRO A 108 -0.94 -26.25 -10.29
C PRO A 108 -1.22 -27.37 -9.30
N ASP A 109 -2.22 -27.15 -8.45
CA ASP A 109 -2.73 -28.18 -7.56
C ASP A 109 -2.95 -29.42 -8.44
N SER A 110 -2.04 -30.38 -8.32
CA SER A 110 -2.09 -31.60 -9.07
C SER A 110 -3.14 -32.42 -8.35
N ALA A 111 -4.40 -32.13 -8.73
CA ALA A 111 -5.58 -32.91 -8.40
C ALA A 111 -5.21 -34.37 -8.66
N THR A 112 -4.81 -35.03 -7.59
CA THR A 112 -4.38 -36.41 -7.61
C THR A 112 -5.68 -37.19 -7.62
N ARG A 113 -5.88 -37.85 -8.77
CA ARG A 113 -6.87 -38.87 -9.12
C ARG A 113 -7.74 -39.45 -8.01
#